data_AF-A0A7C5NJI5-F1
#
_entry.id   AF-A0A7C5NJI5-F1
#
_cell.length_a   1.000
_cell.length_b   1.000
_cell.length_c   1.000
_cell.angle_alpha   90.00
_cell.angle_beta   90.00
_cell.angle_gamma   90.00
#
_symmetry.space_group_name_H-M   'P 1'
#
loop_
_entity.id
_entity.type
_entity.pdbx_description
1 polymer ?
#
loop_
_entity_poly.entity_id
_entity_poly.type
_entity_poly.pdbx_seq_one_letter_code
_entity_poly.pdbx_strand_id
1 'polypeptide(L)'
;MAHVGPNKRGKNTSNNNTTVGLRAACDQGSSKVLQNINNVRAMLLNGGDVWWDLDNAQYIVPKVEPGQPEVSSIFAGAVWVGGFTGLPDNPNLKMAAQTYRDGTTNDFWPGPLTDVGTIGFDTCANWDKHFRVLGENIKKHIQNWEIAKAEGRTELDPGEIPLDVLGWPAVGNEHFIDV
;
A
#
# COMPACT_ATOMS: atom_id res chain seq x y z
N MET A 1 33.11 -7.43 40.16
CA MET A 1 32.50 -8.54 40.91
C MET A 1 31.01 -8.50 40.64
N ALA A 2 30.51 -9.40 39.78
CA ALA A 2 29.10 -9.46 39.41
C ALA A 2 28.37 -10.44 40.34
N HIS A 3 27.33 -9.97 41.01
CA HIS A 3 26.47 -10.77 41.87
C HIS A 3 25.40 -11.47 41.02
N VAL A 4 25.44 -12.81 40.98
CA VAL A 4 24.36 -13.64 40.45
C VAL A 4 23.57 -14.17 41.66
N GLY A 5 22.33 -13.73 41.81
CA GLY A 5 21.41 -14.23 42.83
C GLY A 5 20.78 -15.57 42.43
N PRO A 6 20.52 -16.48 43.39
CA PRO A 6 19.98 -17.81 43.10
C PRO A 6 18.44 -17.76 43.13
N ASN A 7 17.79 -18.12 42.01
CA ASN A 7 16.61 -18.99 41.99
C ASN A 7 16.01 -19.09 40.57
N LYS A 8 16.40 -20.17 39.88
CA LYS A 8 15.58 -20.76 38.82
C LYS A 8 14.54 -21.66 39.49
N ARG A 9 13.24 -21.38 39.30
CA ARG A 9 12.17 -22.34 38.95
C ARG A 9 10.78 -21.74 39.20
N GLY A 10 10.17 -21.30 38.10
CA GLY A 10 8.74 -21.10 37.97
C GLY A 10 8.44 -21.01 36.47
N LYS A 11 7.94 -22.09 35.87
CA LYS A 11 7.39 -22.06 34.52
C LYS A 11 6.14 -21.18 34.59
N ASN A 12 6.25 -19.89 34.29
CA ASN A 12 5.07 -19.08 34.02
C ASN A 12 4.54 -19.55 32.66
N THR A 13 3.61 -20.49 32.73
CA THR A 13 2.64 -20.78 31.68
C THR A 13 1.97 -19.46 31.32
N SER A 14 2.43 -18.83 30.25
CA SER A 14 1.75 -17.68 29.66
C SER A 14 0.38 -18.18 29.23
N ASN A 15 -0.65 -17.74 29.94
CA ASN A 15 -2.03 -17.89 29.51
C ASN A 15 -2.11 -17.23 28.14
N ASN A 16 -2.17 -18.04 27.09
CA ASN A 16 -2.58 -17.60 25.77
C ASN A 16 -4.05 -17.19 25.87
N ASN A 17 -4.30 -16.01 26.43
CA ASN A 17 -5.50 -15.26 26.15
C ASN A 17 -5.39 -14.92 24.67
N THR A 18 -5.93 -15.79 23.82
CA THR A 18 -6.38 -15.42 22.49
C THR A 18 -7.54 -14.45 22.68
N THR A 19 -7.22 -13.23 23.10
CA THR A 19 -8.04 -12.08 22.74
C THR A 19 -8.07 -12.09 21.23
N VAL A 20 -9.16 -12.61 20.67
CA VAL A 20 -9.51 -12.36 19.28
C VAL A 20 -9.61 -10.85 19.19
N GLY A 21 -8.51 -10.23 18.78
CA GLY A 21 -8.52 -8.85 18.42
C GLY A 21 -9.42 -8.76 17.22
N LEU A 22 -10.61 -8.18 17.38
CA LEU A 22 -11.35 -7.56 16.28
C LEU A 22 -10.55 -6.34 15.73
N ARG A 23 -9.22 -6.47 15.62
CA ARG A 23 -8.28 -5.44 15.21
C ARG A 23 -8.09 -5.61 13.72
N ALA A 24 -8.96 -4.95 12.95
CA ALA A 24 -9.04 -4.95 11.49
C ALA A 24 -9.11 -6.37 10.88
N ALA A 25 -10.07 -6.62 10.00
CA ALA A 25 -10.09 -7.89 9.24
C ALA A 25 -8.91 -8.01 8.26
N CYS A 26 -7.89 -7.15 8.35
CA CYS A 26 -6.84 -6.94 7.38
C CYS A 26 -5.48 -6.80 8.04
N ASP A 27 -4.49 -7.43 7.43
CA ASP A 27 -3.09 -7.25 7.78
C ASP A 27 -2.60 -5.85 7.38
N GLN A 28 -1.55 -5.41 8.04
CA GLN A 28 -0.85 -4.17 7.70
C GLN A 28 -0.27 -4.28 6.28
N GLY A 29 -0.32 -3.17 5.52
CA GLY A 29 0.29 -3.10 4.21
C GLY A 29 1.79 -3.41 4.25
N SER A 30 2.19 -4.47 3.57
CA SER A 30 3.58 -4.94 3.50
C SER A 30 4.25 -4.61 2.16
N SER A 31 3.45 -4.22 1.16
CA SER A 31 3.96 -3.89 -0.17
C SER A 31 4.94 -2.72 -0.14
N LYS A 32 6.01 -2.88 -0.90
CA LYS A 32 7.08 -1.89 -1.05
C LYS A 32 7.58 -1.88 -2.49
N VAL A 33 7.79 -0.69 -3.04
CA VAL A 33 8.33 -0.51 -4.41
C VAL A 33 9.30 0.67 -4.44
N LEU A 34 10.24 0.63 -5.38
CA LEU A 34 11.15 1.74 -5.65
C LEU A 34 10.69 2.52 -6.88
N GLN A 35 10.34 3.79 -6.68
CA GLN A 35 10.12 4.74 -7.75
C GLN A 35 11.46 5.31 -8.21
N ASN A 36 11.81 5.10 -9.48
CA ASN A 36 13.09 5.50 -10.07
C ASN A 36 12.88 6.44 -11.27
N ILE A 37 12.58 7.71 -11.02
CA ILE A 37 12.15 8.68 -12.04
C ILE A 37 12.92 9.99 -11.85
N ASN A 38 13.29 10.67 -12.95
CA ASN A 38 13.89 12.01 -12.91
C ASN A 38 15.11 12.15 -11.97
N ASN A 39 16.00 11.16 -11.97
CA ASN A 39 17.17 11.14 -11.10
C ASN A 39 16.86 11.08 -9.58
N VAL A 40 15.67 10.59 -9.22
CA VAL A 40 15.22 10.34 -7.85
C VAL A 40 14.96 8.84 -7.69
N ARG A 41 15.43 8.27 -6.57
CA ARG A 41 15.04 6.93 -6.12
C ARG A 41 14.31 7.07 -4.79
N ALA A 42 13.02 6.73 -4.77
CA ALA A 42 12.17 6.83 -3.59
C ALA A 42 11.50 5.49 -3.28
N MET A 43 11.58 5.02 -2.03
CA MET A 43 10.76 3.90 -1.58
C MET A 43 9.33 4.36 -1.32
N LEU A 44 8.37 3.64 -1.87
CA LEU A 44 6.95 3.78 -1.57
C LEU A 44 6.49 2.55 -0.79
N LEU A 45 5.73 2.80 0.25
CA LEU A 45 5.03 1.78 1.04
C LEU A 45 3.53 2.04 0.89
N ASN A 46 2.71 0.99 0.99
CA ASN A 46 1.26 1.12 0.91
C ASN A 46 0.57 1.23 2.28
N GLY A 47 1.34 1.51 3.34
CA GLY A 47 0.81 1.75 4.69
C GLY A 47 0.58 3.22 4.97
N GLY A 48 0.52 4.10 3.97
CA GLY A 48 0.33 5.55 4.15
C GLY A 48 1.59 6.32 4.55
N ASP A 49 2.63 5.62 4.99
CA ASP A 49 4.00 6.10 5.13
C ASP A 49 4.82 5.83 3.86
N VAL A 50 5.87 6.61 3.63
CA VAL A 50 6.72 6.54 2.43
C VAL A 50 8.16 6.95 2.76
N TRP A 51 9.06 6.67 1.82
CA TRP A 51 10.42 7.21 1.78
C TRP A 51 11.40 6.64 2.81
N TRP A 52 11.07 5.50 3.42
CA TRP A 52 11.90 4.78 4.37
C TRP A 52 11.63 3.28 4.28
N ASP A 53 12.46 2.45 4.92
CA ASP A 53 12.34 0.98 4.92
C ASP A 53 11.92 0.39 6.29
N LEU A 54 11.35 1.22 7.16
CA LEU A 54 11.05 0.99 8.59
C LEU A 54 12.23 1.19 9.55
N ASP A 55 13.45 1.33 9.03
CA ASP A 55 14.65 1.60 9.85
C ASP A 55 15.46 2.80 9.31
N ASN A 56 15.63 2.89 7.99
CA ASN A 56 16.50 3.81 7.29
C ASN A 56 15.75 4.64 6.24
N ALA A 57 16.32 5.81 5.95
CA ALA A 57 15.82 6.72 4.93
C ALA A 57 16.05 6.21 3.50
N GLN A 58 15.05 6.40 2.62
CA GLN A 58 15.01 5.85 1.27
C GLN A 58 14.49 6.87 0.23
N TYR A 59 14.80 8.17 0.41
CA TYR A 59 14.53 9.24 -0.56
C TYR A 59 15.82 9.84 -1.09
N ILE A 60 16.38 9.20 -2.12
CA ILE A 60 17.73 9.45 -2.61
C ILE A 60 17.68 10.42 -3.79
N VAL A 61 18.32 11.58 -3.61
CA VAL A 61 18.50 12.61 -4.65
C VAL A 61 19.93 13.18 -4.55
N PRO A 62 20.74 13.14 -5.63
CA PRO A 62 20.49 12.40 -6.86
C PRO A 62 20.52 10.88 -6.60
N LYS A 63 19.76 10.10 -7.37
CA LYS A 63 19.92 8.64 -7.37
C LYS A 63 21.34 8.30 -7.81
N VAL A 64 21.92 7.27 -7.18
CA VAL A 64 23.25 6.76 -7.51
C VAL A 64 23.15 5.31 -7.98
N GLU A 65 24.16 4.86 -8.71
CA GLU A 65 24.27 3.45 -9.10
C GLU A 65 24.54 2.56 -7.86
N PRO A 66 24.15 1.28 -7.89
CA PRO A 66 24.40 0.35 -6.78
C PRO A 66 25.87 0.33 -6.37
N GLY A 67 26.13 0.42 -5.06
CA GLY A 67 27.47 0.40 -4.48
C GLY A 67 28.16 1.76 -4.37
N GLN A 68 27.55 2.83 -4.87
CA GLN A 68 27.99 4.20 -4.58
C GLN A 68 27.39 4.69 -3.25
N PRO A 69 28.08 5.60 -2.53
CA PRO A 69 27.49 6.22 -1.35
C PRO A 69 26.25 7.01 -1.74
N GLU A 70 25.16 6.75 -1.05
CA GLU A 70 23.89 7.44 -1.23
C GLU A 70 23.54 8.29 -0.03
N VAL A 71 22.87 9.41 -0.29
CA VAL A 71 22.40 10.32 0.74
C VAL A 71 20.91 10.52 0.56
N SER A 72 20.15 10.26 1.62
CA SER A 72 18.73 10.55 1.63
C SER A 72 18.50 12.03 1.94
N SER A 73 17.71 12.71 1.12
CA SER A 73 17.34 14.12 1.37
C SER A 73 16.20 14.26 2.38
N ILE A 74 15.42 13.19 2.59
CA ILE A 74 14.29 13.13 3.52
C ILE A 74 14.37 11.79 4.26
N PHE A 75 14.10 11.77 5.57
CA PHE A 75 14.11 10.52 6.34
C PHE A 75 12.89 9.64 6.03
N ALA A 76 11.68 10.17 6.26
CA ALA A 76 10.42 9.53 5.93
C ALA A 76 9.36 10.59 5.61
N GLY A 77 8.26 10.18 5.01
CA GLY A 77 7.07 10.99 4.80
C GLY A 77 5.81 10.16 5.00
N ALA A 78 4.66 10.81 5.04
CA ALA A 78 3.37 10.13 5.13
C ALA A 78 2.23 10.99 4.58
N VAL A 79 1.16 10.32 4.17
CA VAL A 79 -0.09 10.95 3.73
C VAL A 79 -1.01 11.09 4.93
N TRP A 80 -1.50 12.31 5.16
CA TRP A 80 -2.50 12.58 6.19
C TRP A 80 -3.82 12.93 5.53
N VAL A 81 -4.89 12.28 5.99
CA VAL A 81 -6.25 12.50 5.48
C VAL A 81 -7.15 12.77 6.66
N GLY A 82 -7.95 13.83 6.59
CA GLY A 82 -8.92 14.16 7.62
C GLY A 82 -10.17 14.80 7.04
N GLY A 83 -11.27 14.68 7.78
CA GLY A 83 -12.56 15.21 7.37
C GLY A 83 -13.54 15.26 8.53
N PHE A 84 -14.54 16.13 8.40
CA PHE A 84 -15.66 16.20 9.33
C PHE A 84 -16.76 15.23 8.89
N THR A 85 -17.33 14.53 9.86
CA THR A 85 -18.43 13.57 9.67
C THR A 85 -19.63 13.99 10.53
N GLY A 86 -20.85 13.66 10.14
CA GLY A 86 -22.07 14.01 10.88
C GLY A 86 -22.85 15.18 10.26
N LEU A 87 -23.80 15.73 11.02
CA LEU A 87 -24.64 16.84 10.58
C LEU A 87 -23.87 18.18 10.63
N PRO A 88 -24.26 19.18 9.82
CA PRO A 88 -23.60 20.50 9.80
C PRO A 88 -23.46 21.16 11.18
N ASP A 89 -24.44 20.95 12.06
CA ASP A 89 -24.51 21.60 13.37
C ASP A 89 -23.73 20.86 14.48
N ASN A 90 -23.23 19.65 14.20
CA ASN A 90 -22.40 18.89 15.15
C ASN A 90 -21.40 17.97 14.42
N PRO A 91 -20.41 18.55 13.71
CA PRO A 91 -19.44 17.78 12.96
C PRO A 91 -18.40 17.13 13.89
N ASN A 92 -18.09 15.86 13.64
CA ASN A 92 -17.01 15.11 14.29
C ASN A 92 -15.80 15.01 13.38
N LEU A 93 -14.64 15.46 13.84
CA LEU A 93 -13.37 15.28 13.11
C LEU A 93 -12.95 13.80 13.13
N LYS A 94 -12.63 13.27 11.96
CA LYS A 94 -11.94 11.98 11.75
C LYS A 94 -10.65 12.24 11.02
N MET A 95 -9.58 11.52 11.38
CA MET A 95 -8.25 11.72 10.81
C MET A 95 -7.48 10.41 10.80
N ALA A 96 -6.75 10.19 9.71
CA ALA A 96 -5.67 9.23 9.55
C ALA A 96 -4.39 10.04 9.36
N ALA A 97 -3.53 10.04 10.36
CA ALA A 97 -2.33 10.87 10.42
C ALA A 97 -1.22 10.14 11.19
N GLN A 98 -0.55 9.23 10.49
CA GLN A 98 0.66 8.59 10.98
C GLN A 98 1.89 9.15 10.29
N THR A 99 3.03 9.25 10.99
CA THR A 99 4.32 9.62 10.39
C THR A 99 5.24 8.41 10.27
N TYR A 100 5.27 7.58 11.31
CA TYR A 100 6.00 6.32 11.36
C TYR A 100 5.02 5.25 11.81
N ARG A 101 4.83 4.23 10.97
CA ARG A 101 4.03 3.09 11.37
C ARG A 101 4.84 2.17 12.28
N ASP A 102 4.16 1.50 13.20
CA ASP A 102 4.73 0.40 13.97
C ASP A 102 3.83 -0.85 13.88
N GLY A 103 4.27 -1.96 14.49
CA GLY A 103 3.54 -3.24 14.45
C GLY A 103 2.19 -3.22 15.19
N THR A 104 1.86 -2.14 15.88
CA THR A 104 0.66 -1.99 16.72
C THR A 104 -0.15 -0.72 16.45
N THR A 105 0.43 0.27 15.76
CA THR A 105 -0.20 1.54 15.41
C THR A 105 -0.12 1.75 13.89
N ASN A 106 -1.28 1.79 13.26
CA ASN A 106 -1.47 2.04 11.84
C ASN A 106 -2.76 2.80 11.62
N ASP A 107 -2.77 3.69 10.63
CA ASP A 107 -3.97 4.42 10.21
C ASP A 107 -4.49 4.00 8.83
N PHE A 108 -3.68 3.24 8.07
CA PHE A 108 -4.00 2.82 6.71
C PHE A 108 -3.90 1.30 6.55
N TRP A 109 -4.87 0.73 5.83
CA TRP A 109 -4.92 -0.68 5.46
C TRP A 109 -5.16 -0.83 3.96
N PRO A 110 -4.64 -1.90 3.32
CA PRO A 110 -4.85 -2.10 1.89
C PRO A 110 -6.31 -2.38 1.54
N GLY A 111 -6.72 -1.85 0.39
CA GLY A 111 -7.94 -2.25 -0.29
C GLY A 111 -9.14 -1.31 -0.11
N PRO A 112 -10.16 -1.48 -0.97
CA PRO A 112 -11.34 -0.64 -1.01
C PRO A 112 -12.31 -1.01 0.10
N LEU A 113 -12.94 0.02 0.68
CA LEU A 113 -14.09 -0.19 1.55
C LEU A 113 -15.35 -0.40 0.71
N THR A 114 -16.24 -1.25 1.20
CA THR A 114 -17.62 -1.37 0.71
C THR A 114 -18.43 -0.11 1.05
N ASP A 115 -19.64 0.00 0.49
CA ASP A 115 -20.57 1.11 0.77
C ASP A 115 -20.94 1.26 2.26
N VAL A 116 -20.76 0.19 3.04
CA VAL A 116 -21.01 0.18 4.49
C VAL A 116 -19.73 0.32 5.32
N GLY A 117 -18.59 0.63 4.68
CA GLY A 117 -17.33 0.91 5.35
C GLY A 117 -16.58 -0.34 5.86
N THR A 118 -16.81 -1.51 5.26
CA THR A 118 -16.14 -2.76 5.64
C THR A 118 -15.30 -3.32 4.49
N ILE A 119 -14.41 -4.25 4.80
CA ILE A 119 -13.57 -4.96 3.84
C ILE A 119 -13.35 -6.41 4.32
N GLY A 120 -13.23 -7.35 3.38
CA GLY A 120 -12.91 -8.75 3.67
C GLY A 120 -11.40 -9.01 3.69
N PHE A 121 -10.97 -10.00 4.47
CA PHE A 121 -9.56 -10.40 4.59
C PHE A 121 -8.91 -10.69 3.24
N ASP A 122 -9.58 -11.51 2.41
CA ASP A 122 -9.07 -11.87 1.08
C ASP A 122 -8.95 -10.64 0.18
N THR A 123 -9.88 -9.68 0.30
CA THR A 123 -9.84 -8.43 -0.46
C THR A 123 -8.61 -7.61 -0.07
N CYS A 124 -8.36 -7.34 1.20
CA CYS A 124 -7.18 -6.55 1.56
C CYS A 124 -5.87 -7.25 1.25
N ALA A 125 -5.79 -8.58 1.38
CA ALA A 125 -4.62 -9.34 0.95
C ALA A 125 -4.35 -9.16 -0.56
N ASN A 126 -5.40 -9.22 -1.39
CA ASN A 126 -5.30 -8.98 -2.83
C ASN A 126 -4.96 -7.52 -3.18
N TRP A 127 -5.14 -6.58 -2.27
CA TRP A 127 -4.82 -5.17 -2.46
C TRP A 127 -3.50 -4.75 -1.80
N ASP A 128 -2.79 -5.66 -1.11
CA ASP A 128 -1.46 -5.42 -0.56
C ASP A 128 -0.38 -5.45 -1.67
N LYS A 129 -0.54 -4.60 -2.69
CA LYS A 129 0.39 -4.47 -3.82
C LYS A 129 0.43 -3.04 -4.34
N HIS A 130 1.53 -2.71 -5.03
CA HIS A 130 1.63 -1.50 -5.83
C HIS A 130 1.30 -1.82 -7.29
N PHE A 131 0.29 -1.16 -7.84
CA PHE A 131 -0.09 -1.31 -9.24
C PHE A 131 0.80 -0.45 -10.12
N ARG A 132 1.41 -1.06 -11.13
CA ARG A 132 2.29 -0.38 -12.07
C ARG A 132 1.82 -0.61 -13.49
N VAL A 133 1.55 0.48 -14.19
CA VAL A 133 1.22 0.47 -15.61
C VAL A 133 2.31 1.19 -16.39
N LEU A 134 2.75 0.60 -17.50
CA LEU A 134 3.74 1.23 -18.36
C LEU A 134 3.09 2.21 -19.33
N GLY A 135 3.75 3.35 -19.56
CA GLY A 135 3.29 4.32 -20.54
C GLY A 135 3.22 3.77 -21.97
N GLU A 136 4.06 2.79 -22.32
CA GLU A 136 3.98 2.09 -23.60
C GLU A 136 2.72 1.21 -23.72
N ASN A 137 2.32 0.57 -22.63
CA ASN A 137 1.12 -0.27 -22.59
C ASN A 137 -0.14 0.58 -22.66
N ILE A 138 -0.16 1.74 -22.01
CA ILE A 138 -1.25 2.72 -22.17
C ILE A 138 -1.34 3.18 -23.64
N LYS A 139 -0.21 3.54 -24.27
CA LYS A 139 -0.20 3.95 -25.68
C LYS A 139 -0.70 2.84 -26.61
N LYS A 140 -0.27 1.59 -26.36
CA LYS A 140 -0.71 0.42 -27.11
C LYS A 140 -2.21 0.17 -26.94
N HIS A 141 -2.73 0.28 -25.73
CA HIS A 141 -4.17 0.16 -25.47
C HIS A 141 -4.98 1.22 -26.22
N ILE A 142 -4.55 2.48 -26.17
CA ILE A 142 -5.19 3.59 -26.92
C ILE A 142 -5.13 3.31 -28.43
N GLN A 143 -3.99 2.87 -28.95
CA GLN A 143 -3.86 2.55 -30.38
C GLN A 143 -4.82 1.42 -30.80
N ASN A 144 -4.90 0.35 -30.02
CA ASN A 144 -5.80 -0.77 -30.30
C ASN A 144 -7.26 -0.32 -30.27
N TRP A 145 -7.63 0.54 -29.31
CA TRP A 145 -8.96 1.12 -29.24
C TRP A 145 -9.33 1.95 -30.48
N GLU A 146 -8.43 2.80 -30.96
CA GLU A 146 -8.69 3.61 -32.16
C GLU A 146 -8.86 2.74 -33.42
N ILE A 147 -8.12 1.63 -33.54
CA ILE A 147 -8.30 0.65 -34.63
C ILE A 147 -9.68 -0.01 -34.52
N ALA A 148 -10.02 -0.55 -33.35
CA ALA A 148 -11.30 -1.21 -33.09
C ALA A 148 -12.50 -0.30 -33.40
N LYS A 149 -12.41 0.96 -32.95
CA LYS A 149 -13.41 1.98 -33.20
C LYS A 149 -13.55 2.29 -34.70
N ALA A 150 -12.44 2.37 -35.44
CA ALA A 150 -12.47 2.56 -36.89
C ALA A 150 -13.10 1.37 -37.64
N GLU A 151 -13.00 0.16 -37.08
CA GLU A 151 -13.68 -1.06 -37.55
C GLU A 151 -15.17 -1.14 -37.14
N GLY A 152 -15.66 -0.16 -36.37
CA GLY A 152 -17.04 -0.12 -35.87
C GLY A 152 -17.29 -0.99 -34.63
N ARG A 153 -16.23 -1.49 -33.98
CA ARG A 153 -16.33 -2.21 -32.70
C ARG A 153 -16.58 -1.25 -31.55
N THR A 154 -17.25 -1.74 -30.51
CA THR A 154 -17.56 -1.00 -29.27
C THR A 154 -16.70 -1.41 -28.09
N GLU A 155 -15.89 -2.45 -28.24
CA GLU A 155 -15.04 -3.02 -27.20
C GLU A 155 -13.77 -3.66 -27.80
N LEU A 156 -12.78 -3.88 -26.93
CA LEU A 156 -11.57 -4.64 -27.24
C LEU A 156 -11.69 -6.04 -26.65
N ASP A 157 -11.18 -7.03 -27.36
CA ASP A 157 -11.00 -8.37 -26.79
C ASP A 157 -9.92 -8.30 -25.69
N PRO A 158 -10.03 -9.07 -24.59
CA PRO A 158 -9.03 -9.05 -23.52
C PRO A 158 -7.59 -9.30 -23.99
N GLY A 159 -7.42 -10.11 -25.04
CA GLY A 159 -6.10 -10.38 -25.66
C GLY A 159 -5.48 -9.16 -26.38
N GLU A 160 -6.27 -8.14 -26.70
CA GLU A 160 -5.80 -6.88 -27.29
C GLU A 160 -5.34 -5.88 -26.21
N ILE A 161 -5.61 -6.15 -24.94
CA ILE A 161 -5.31 -5.23 -23.83
C ILE A 161 -4.03 -5.72 -23.12
N PRO A 162 -3.00 -4.86 -22.95
CA PRO A 162 -1.83 -5.21 -22.16
C PRO A 162 -2.21 -5.61 -20.72
N LEU A 163 -1.58 -6.65 -20.17
CA LEU A 163 -1.98 -7.24 -18.89
C LEU A 163 -2.01 -6.23 -17.72
N ASP A 164 -1.05 -5.33 -17.62
CA ASP A 164 -1.01 -4.30 -16.57
C ASP A 164 -2.15 -3.27 -16.68
N VAL A 165 -2.63 -3.02 -17.89
CA VAL A 165 -3.82 -2.19 -18.15
C VAL A 165 -5.10 -3.00 -17.89
N LEU A 166 -5.14 -4.26 -18.35
CA LEU A 166 -6.28 -5.16 -18.18
C LEU A 166 -6.59 -5.42 -16.70
N GLY A 167 -5.55 -5.65 -15.89
CA GLY A 167 -5.67 -5.89 -14.45
C GLY A 167 -5.68 -4.62 -13.60
N TRP A 168 -5.87 -3.43 -14.18
CA TRP A 168 -5.90 -2.18 -13.40
C TRP A 168 -7.06 -2.19 -12.39
N PRO A 169 -6.84 -1.82 -11.10
CA PRO A 169 -7.85 -1.91 -10.03
C PRO A 169 -8.94 -0.81 -10.10
N ALA A 170 -9.56 -0.64 -11.27
CA ALA A 170 -10.72 0.23 -11.41
C ALA A 170 -11.95 -0.41 -10.76
N VAL A 171 -12.84 0.43 -10.24
CA VAL A 171 -14.14 0.00 -9.71
C VAL A 171 -14.89 -0.75 -10.81
N GLY A 172 -15.28 -2.00 -10.52
CA GLY A 172 -16.05 -2.83 -11.45
C GLY A 172 -15.21 -3.55 -12.53
N ASN A 173 -13.88 -3.52 -12.46
CA ASN A 173 -13.06 -4.31 -13.38
C ASN A 173 -13.08 -5.80 -13.01
N GLU A 174 -13.70 -6.63 -13.84
CA GLU A 174 -13.80 -8.08 -13.64
C GLU A 174 -12.45 -8.80 -13.78
N HIS A 175 -11.55 -8.27 -14.62
CA HIS A 175 -10.24 -8.88 -14.88
C HIS A 175 -9.20 -8.59 -13.79
N PHE A 176 -9.53 -7.77 -12.80
CA PHE A 176 -8.61 -7.41 -11.72
C PHE A 176 -8.10 -8.63 -10.94
N ILE A 177 -8.96 -9.64 -10.74
CA ILE A 177 -8.62 -10.84 -9.96
C ILE A 177 -7.86 -11.88 -10.80
N ASP A 178 -8.07 -11.87 -12.11
CA ASP A 178 -7.58 -12.90 -13.02
C ASP A 178 -6.17 -12.64 -13.57
N VAL A 179 -5.57 -11.48 -13.24
CA VAL A 179 -4.30 -10.99 -13.79
C VAL A 179 -3.23 -10.73 -12.72
#